data_AF-A0A1B6FKE2-F1
#
_entry.id   AF-A0A1B6FKE2-F1
#
_cell.length_a   1.000
_cell.length_b   1.000
_cell.length_c   1.000
_cell.angle_alpha   90.00
_cell.angle_beta   90.00
_cell.angle_gamma   90.00
#
_symmetry.space_group_name_H-M   'P 1'
#
loop_
_entity.id
_entity.type
_entity.pdbx_description
1 polymer ?
#
loop_
_entity_poly.entity_id
_entity_poly.type
_entity_poly.pdbx_seq_one_letter_code
_entity_poly.pdbx_strand_id
1 'polypeptide(L)'
;SSGEVSLDGKPLPDLNLKWLRSRLGVVFQEPVLFGVTIAENIRYGREGVSQDEVEIAATMANIHAFIDSLPEGYATLVGEHGTQLSGGQKQRIALARALIHDPAVLLLDEAT
;
A
#
# COMPACT_ATOMS: atom_id res chain seq x y z
N SER A 1 26.60 15.89 7.47
CA SER A 1 25.65 15.15 8.30
C SER A 1 26.39 13.99 8.95
N SER A 2 26.32 13.86 10.28
CA SER A 2 26.90 12.75 11.04
C SER A 2 25.78 12.05 11.81
N GLY A 3 25.69 10.72 11.70
CA GLY A 3 24.66 9.91 12.36
C GLY A 3 24.62 8.50 11.78
N GLU A 4 24.01 7.58 12.51
CA GLU A 4 23.81 6.20 12.11
C GLU A 4 22.34 5.83 12.31
N VAL A 5 21.79 5.05 11.37
CA VAL A 5 20.45 4.47 11.49
C VAL A 5 20.62 2.96 11.51
N SER A 6 19.93 2.29 12.44
CA SER A 6 19.97 0.85 12.60
C SER A 6 18.56 0.26 12.68
N LEU A 7 18.43 -1.00 12.27
CA LEU A 7 17.23 -1.81 12.46
C LEU A 7 17.61 -2.96 13.40
N ASP A 8 16.91 -3.08 14.53
CA ASP A 8 17.22 -4.04 15.59
C ASP A 8 18.70 -4.02 16.03
N GLY A 9 19.28 -2.82 16.10
CA GLY A 9 20.68 -2.61 16.49
C GLY A 9 21.70 -2.91 15.41
N LYS A 10 21.29 -3.36 14.21
CA LYS A 10 22.17 -3.55 13.05
C LYS A 10 22.15 -2.33 12.13
N PRO A 11 23.29 -1.69 11.81
CA PRO A 11 23.34 -0.54 10.91
C PRO A 11 22.73 -0.86 9.55
N LEU A 12 21.95 0.07 8.99
CA LEU A 12 21.30 -0.12 7.69
C LEU A 12 22.27 -0.46 6.53
N PRO A 13 23.48 0.14 6.45
CA PRO A 13 24.46 -0.20 5.39
C PRO A 13 24.90 -1.67 5.41
N ASP A 14 24.78 -2.35 6.55
CA ASP A 14 25.20 -3.75 6.73
C ASP A 14 24.07 -4.76 6.40
N LEU A 15 22.88 -4.26 6.06
CA LEU A 15 21.72 -5.07 5.70
C LEU A 15 21.62 -5.27 4.19
N ASN A 16 21.09 -6.42 3.78
CA ASN A 16 20.76 -6.63 2.38
C ASN A 16 19.61 -5.71 1.97
N LEU A 17 19.86 -4.83 1.00
CA LEU A 17 18.91 -3.80 0.58
C LEU A 17 17.58 -4.36 0.05
N LYS A 18 17.61 -5.50 -0.66
CA LYS A 18 16.41 -6.14 -1.21
C LYS A 18 15.56 -6.72 -0.08
N TRP A 19 16.20 -7.41 0.86
CA TRP A 19 15.53 -7.93 2.06
C TRP A 19 14.93 -6.80 2.89
N LEU A 20 15.70 -5.74 3.18
CA LEU A 20 15.22 -4.61 3.95
C LEU A 20 13.97 -3.99 3.30
N ARG A 21 14.01 -3.70 2.00
CA ARG A 21 12.86 -3.14 1.28
C ARG A 21 11.64 -4.07 1.26
N SER A 22 11.82 -5.39 1.27
CA SER A 22 10.70 -6.34 1.39
C SER A 22 10.04 -6.35 2.78
N ARG A 23 10.71 -5.81 3.80
CA ARG A 23 10.19 -5.68 5.16
C ARG A 23 9.58 -4.31 5.44
N LEU A 24 9.68 -3.37 4.51
CA LEU A 24 9.15 -2.01 4.64
C LEU A 24 7.90 -1.86 3.77
N GLY A 25 6.82 -1.35 4.38
CA GLY A 25 5.68 -0.78 3.66
C GLY A 25 5.80 0.73 3.66
N VAL A 26 5.56 1.39 2.53
CA VAL A 26 5.62 2.86 2.44
C VAL A 26 4.32 3.38 1.84
N VAL A 27 3.71 4.35 2.52
CA VAL A 27 2.54 5.08 2.04
C VAL A 27 2.90 6.56 1.94
N PHE A 28 2.93 7.08 0.72
CA PHE A 28 3.22 8.49 0.46
C PHE A 28 1.97 9.37 0.63
N GLN A 29 2.18 10.65 0.97
CA GLN A 29 1.11 11.66 1.09
C GLN A 29 0.25 11.79 -0.17
N GLU A 30 0.88 11.73 -1.34
CA GLU A 30 0.19 11.66 -2.64
C GLU A 30 0.42 10.28 -3.27
N PRO A 31 -0.39 9.28 -2.90
CA PRO A 31 -0.20 7.95 -3.41
C PRO A 31 -0.61 7.85 -4.87
N VAL A 32 0.29 7.28 -5.68
CA VAL A 32 0.03 7.00 -7.09
C VAL A 32 -0.65 5.64 -7.23
N LEU A 33 -1.81 5.65 -7.87
CA LEU A 33 -2.52 4.45 -8.31
C LEU A 33 -2.31 4.24 -9.80
N PHE A 34 -2.17 2.98 -10.20
CA PHE A 34 -2.10 2.59 -11.60
C PHE A 34 -3.51 2.62 -12.20
N GLY A 35 -3.62 2.88 -13.51
CA GLY A 35 -4.89 2.90 -14.25
C GLY A 35 -5.50 1.51 -14.48
N VAL A 36 -5.58 0.72 -13.42
CA VAL A 36 -6.09 -0.66 -13.37
C VAL A 36 -7.20 -0.74 -12.30
N THR A 37 -7.73 -1.94 -12.03
CA THR A 37 -8.78 -2.10 -11.02
C THR A 37 -8.30 -1.79 -9.60
N ILE A 38 -9.23 -1.58 -8.67
CA ILE A 38 -8.91 -1.44 -7.24
C ILE A 38 -8.18 -2.68 -6.72
N ALA A 39 -8.65 -3.88 -7.05
CA ALA A 39 -7.99 -5.12 -6.63
C ALA A 39 -6.56 -5.24 -7.15
N GLU A 40 -6.32 -4.92 -8.43
CA GLU A 40 -4.96 -4.94 -9.00
C GLU A 40 -4.05 -3.88 -8.36
N ASN A 41 -4.60 -2.70 -8.04
CA ASN A 41 -3.86 -1.70 -7.28
C ASN A 41 -3.47 -2.20 -5.89
N ILE A 42 -4.34 -2.93 -5.19
CA ILE A 42 -4.06 -3.47 -3.86
C ILE A 42 -3.03 -4.62 -3.96
N ARG A 43 -3.19 -5.56 -4.90
CA ARG A 43 -2.26 -6.69 -5.12
C ARG A 43 -0.86 -6.26 -5.59
N TYR A 44 -0.71 -5.03 -6.06
CA TYR A 44 0.49 -4.59 -6.75
C TYR A 44 1.78 -4.91 -5.98
N GLY A 45 2.70 -5.59 -6.67
CA GLY A 45 4.00 -6.00 -6.15
C GLY A 45 4.02 -7.35 -5.43
N ARG A 46 2.86 -7.97 -5.13
CA ARG A 46 2.79 -9.31 -4.51
C ARG A 46 2.00 -10.25 -5.41
N GLU A 47 2.67 -11.28 -5.93
CA GLU A 47 2.04 -12.31 -6.76
C GLU A 47 1.28 -13.33 -5.91
N GLY A 48 0.31 -14.01 -6.51
CA GLY A 48 -0.42 -15.11 -5.87
C GLY A 48 -1.41 -14.69 -4.77
N VAL A 49 -1.69 -13.40 -4.65
CA VAL A 49 -2.60 -12.87 -3.62
C VAL A 49 -4.05 -13.15 -3.98
N SER A 50 -4.74 -13.86 -3.08
CA SER A 50 -6.16 -14.21 -3.21
C SER A 50 -7.09 -12.98 -3.14
N GLN A 51 -8.34 -13.14 -3.54
CA GLN A 51 -9.35 -12.09 -3.35
C GLN A 51 -9.66 -11.86 -1.87
N ASP A 52 -9.69 -12.91 -1.06
CA ASP A 52 -9.89 -12.82 0.40
C ASP A 52 -8.78 -11.98 1.08
N GLU A 53 -7.51 -12.18 0.70
CA GLU A 53 -6.41 -11.36 1.20
C GLU A 53 -6.54 -9.88 0.82
N VAL A 54 -7.05 -9.60 -0.39
CA VAL A 54 -7.34 -8.23 -0.85
C VAL A 54 -8.45 -7.59 0.00
N GLU A 55 -9.49 -8.34 0.31
CA GLU A 55 -10.61 -7.88 1.13
C GLU A 55 -10.20 -7.65 2.59
N ILE A 56 -9.37 -8.52 3.15
CA ILE A 56 -8.77 -8.35 4.48
C ILE A 56 -7.93 -7.07 4.51
N ALA A 57 -7.02 -6.89 3.55
CA ALA A 57 -6.17 -5.69 3.48
C ALA A 57 -6.99 -4.40 3.32
N ALA A 58 -8.03 -4.43 2.48
CA ALA A 58 -8.96 -3.31 2.29
C ALA A 58 -9.79 -3.02 3.55
N THR A 59 -10.14 -4.04 4.33
CA THR A 59 -10.85 -3.90 5.60
C THR A 59 -9.93 -3.25 6.63
N MET A 60 -8.69 -3.73 6.76
CA MET A 60 -7.67 -3.14 7.64
C MET A 60 -7.38 -1.67 7.29
N ALA A 61 -7.40 -1.33 6.01
CA ALA A 61 -7.23 0.05 5.53
C ALA A 61 -8.53 0.89 5.57
N ASN A 62 -9.62 0.37 6.13
CA ASN A 62 -10.92 1.05 6.24
C ASN A 62 -11.49 1.57 4.91
N ILE A 63 -11.36 0.79 3.84
CA ILE A 63 -11.87 1.13 2.49
C ILE A 63 -12.82 0.07 1.92
N HIS A 64 -12.88 -1.13 2.51
CA HIS A 64 -13.74 -2.22 2.05
C HIS A 64 -15.20 -1.80 1.84
N ALA A 65 -15.84 -1.18 2.84
CA ALA A 65 -17.25 -0.76 2.73
C ALA A 65 -17.52 0.25 1.60
N PHE A 66 -16.53 1.12 1.29
CA PHE A 66 -16.63 2.00 0.13
C PHE A 66 -16.54 1.20 -1.16
N ILE A 67 -15.57 0.27 -1.25
CA ILE A 67 -15.40 -0.57 -2.44
C ILE A 67 -16.66 -1.39 -2.68
N ASP A 68 -17.21 -2.03 -1.65
CA ASP A 68 -18.43 -2.85 -1.72
C ASP A 68 -19.68 -2.04 -2.15
N SER A 69 -19.68 -0.73 -1.91
CA SER A 69 -20.75 0.17 -2.37
C SER A 69 -20.68 0.52 -3.87
N LEU A 70 -19.56 0.24 -4.55
CA LEU A 70 -19.38 0.52 -5.97
C LEU A 70 -20.07 -0.56 -6.82
N PRO A 71 -20.69 -0.22 -7.97
CA PRO A 71 -21.37 -1.19 -8.83
C PRO A 71 -20.49 -2.38 -9.25
N GLU A 72 -19.20 -2.11 -9.54
CA GLU A 72 -18.22 -3.12 -9.95
C GLU A 72 -17.32 -3.57 -8.79
N GLY A 73 -17.58 -3.09 -7.57
CA GLY A 73 -16.81 -3.43 -6.39
C GLY A 73 -15.29 -3.27 -6.59
N TYR A 74 -14.57 -4.35 -6.28
CA TYR A 74 -13.12 -4.47 -6.47
C TYR A 74 -12.65 -4.43 -7.93
N ALA A 75 -13.54 -4.74 -8.88
CA ALA A 75 -13.26 -4.65 -10.32
C ALA A 75 -13.41 -3.22 -10.87
N THR A 76 -13.79 -2.24 -10.03
CA THR A 76 -13.85 -0.83 -10.43
C THR A 76 -12.48 -0.35 -10.93
N LEU A 77 -12.44 0.21 -12.13
CA LEU A 77 -11.25 0.87 -12.69
C LEU A 77 -11.06 2.23 -12.02
N VAL A 78 -9.86 2.50 -11.48
CA VAL A 78 -9.59 3.77 -10.77
C VAL A 78 -9.37 4.97 -11.71
N GLY A 79 -9.20 4.72 -13.01
CA GLY A 79 -8.81 5.71 -14.01
C GLY A 79 -7.31 6.04 -13.96
N GLU A 80 -6.80 6.77 -14.95
CA GLU A 80 -5.40 7.20 -14.95
C GLU A 80 -5.08 7.99 -13.67
N HIS A 81 -4.01 7.63 -12.96
CA HIS A 81 -3.61 8.19 -11.66
C HIS A 81 -4.71 8.20 -10.58
N GLY A 82 -5.70 7.31 -10.67
CA GLY A 82 -6.79 7.23 -9.69
C GLY A 82 -7.75 8.42 -9.73
N THR A 83 -7.84 9.16 -10.84
CA THR A 83 -8.64 10.40 -10.97
C THR A 83 -10.09 10.30 -10.52
N GLN A 84 -10.68 9.10 -10.45
CA GLN A 84 -12.05 8.88 -9.99
C GLN A 84 -12.20 8.78 -8.45
N LEU A 85 -11.10 8.92 -7.71
CA LEU A 85 -11.05 8.75 -6.25
C LEU A 85 -10.63 10.05 -5.56
N SER A 86 -11.25 10.33 -4.41
CA SER A 86 -10.79 11.37 -3.48
C SER A 86 -9.39 11.04 -2.95
N GLY A 87 -8.65 12.06 -2.50
CA GLY A 87 -7.31 11.87 -1.90
C GLY A 87 -7.31 10.83 -0.77
N GLY A 88 -8.29 10.90 0.13
CA GLY A 88 -8.43 9.92 1.22
C GLY A 88 -8.73 8.49 0.75
N GLN A 89 -9.47 8.31 -0.35
CA GLN A 89 -9.68 6.98 -0.93
C GLN A 89 -8.38 6.45 -1.57
N LYS A 90 -7.64 7.29 -2.30
CA LYS A 90 -6.32 6.91 -2.84
C LYS A 90 -5.36 6.48 -1.73
N GLN A 91 -5.34 7.24 -0.64
CA GLN A 91 -4.49 6.95 0.51
C GLN A 91 -4.85 5.61 1.16
N ARG A 92 -6.13 5.33 1.36
CA ARG A 92 -6.54 4.03 1.91
C ARG A 92 -6.26 2.86 0.97
N ILE A 93 -6.38 3.03 -0.35
CA ILE A 93 -5.98 1.99 -1.31
C ILE A 93 -4.46 1.77 -1.26
N ALA A 94 -3.65 2.82 -1.16
CA ALA A 94 -2.20 2.69 -1.00
C ALA A 94 -1.81 2.06 0.34
N LEU A 95 -2.55 2.35 1.40
CA LEU A 95 -2.41 1.68 2.69
C LEU A 95 -2.74 0.19 2.58
N ALA A 96 -3.87 -0.18 1.95
CA ALA A 96 -4.20 -1.58 1.69
C ALA A 96 -3.12 -2.28 0.87
N ARG A 97 -2.57 -1.61 -0.16
CA ARG A 97 -1.41 -2.08 -0.91
C ARG A 97 -0.21 -2.32 -0.02
N ALA A 98 0.14 -1.40 0.88
CA ALA A 98 1.27 -1.58 1.79
C ALA A 98 1.05 -2.74 2.76
N LEU A 99 -0.16 -2.86 3.33
CA LEU A 99 -0.53 -3.91 4.29
C LEU A 99 -0.52 -5.31 3.68
N ILE A 100 -0.87 -5.46 2.41
CA ILE A 100 -0.89 -6.77 1.75
C ILE A 100 0.50 -7.39 1.63
N HIS A 101 1.57 -6.63 1.79
CA HIS A 101 2.94 -7.15 1.80
C HIS A 101 3.37 -7.67 3.17
N ASP A 102 2.51 -7.58 4.19
CA ASP A 102 2.82 -7.93 5.59
C ASP A 102 4.17 -7.31 6.05
N PRO A 103 4.32 -5.98 5.96
CA PRO A 103 5.58 -5.32 6.28
C PRO A 103 5.85 -5.36 7.78
N ALA A 104 7.13 -5.53 8.16
CA ALA A 104 7.56 -5.44 9.55
C ALA A 104 7.54 -4.00 10.07
N VAL A 105 7.76 -3.02 9.19
CA VAL A 105 7.70 -1.59 9.49
C VAL A 105 6.89 -0.89 8.41
N LEU A 106 5.87 -0.15 8.83
CA LEU A 106 5.05 0.68 7.95
C LEU A 106 5.45 2.15 8.12
N LEU A 107 5.90 2.78 7.04
CA LEU A 107 6.24 4.20 6.97
C LEU A 107 5.07 4.96 6.35
N LEU A 108 4.51 5.90 7.10
CA LEU A 108 3.46 6.81 6.65
C LEU A 108 4.10 8.18 6.47
N ASP A 109 4.19 8.64 5.23
CA ASP A 109 4.73 9.96 4.91
C ASP A 109 3.57 10.96 4.86
N GLU A 110 3.40 11.69 5.96
CA GLU A 110 2.46 12.81 6.09
C GLU A 110 3.27 14.10 6.19
N ALA A 111 3.67 14.71 5.06
CA ALA A 111 4.28 16.02 5.10
C ALA A 111 3.18 17.10 5.21
N THR A 112 2.93 17.55 6.44
CA THR A 112 2.14 18.77 6.70
C THR A 112 2.92 20.03 6.34
#